data_AF-A0A5U9VJV1-F1
#
_entry.id   AF-A0A5U9VJV1-F1
#
_cell.length_a   1.000
_cell.length_b   1.000
_cell.length_c   1.000
_cell.angle_alpha   90.00
_cell.angle_beta   90.00
_cell.angle_gamma   90.00
#
_symmetry.space_group_name_H-M   'P 1'
#
loop_
_entity.id
_entity.type
_entity.pdbx_description
1 polymer ?
#
loop_
_entity_poly.entity_id
_entity_poly.type
_entity_poly.pdbx_seq_one_letter_code
_entity_poly.pdbx_strand_id
1 'polypeptide(L)' 'MASESILQELEDTRLAVELISLGARMQLLEHAVGLSRGKMTRLYRELRGMPPPKGMLPFSSDWFMNWEHN' A
#
# COMPACT_ATOMS: atom_id res chain seq x y z
N MET A 1 9.42 12.15 22.44
CA MET A 1 9.95 10.80 22.19
C MET A 1 8.88 9.69 22.17
N ALA A 2 8.18 9.35 23.28
CA ALA A 2 7.18 8.26 23.24
C ALA A 2 5.82 8.68 22.62
N SER A 3 5.40 9.94 22.80
CA SER A 3 4.14 10.48 22.29
C SER A 3 4.16 10.76 20.79
N GLU A 4 5.28 11.26 20.25
CA GLU A 4 5.47 11.51 18.81
C GLU A 4 5.40 10.21 17.99
N SER A 5 5.87 9.09 18.56
CA SER A 5 5.84 7.77 17.90
C SER A 5 4.42 7.25 17.69
N ILE A 6 3.52 7.43 18.66
CA ILE A 6 2.13 6.94 18.57
C ILE A 6 1.31 7.76 17.57
N LEU A 7 1.50 9.08 17.56
CA LEU A 7 0.83 9.96 16.58
C LEU A 7 1.26 9.60 15.16
N GLN A 8 2.57 9.40 14.94
CA GLN A 8 3.08 8.98 13.63
C GLN A 8 2.51 7.62 13.20
N GLU A 9 2.47 6.63 14.09
CA GLU A 9 1.90 5.32 13.78
C GLU A 9 0.41 5.42 13.41
N LEU A 10 -0.33 6.34 14.05
CA LEU A 10 -1.72 6.59 13.77
C LEU A 10 -1.91 7.27 12.41
N GLU A 11 -1.06 8.24 12.07
CA GLU A 11 -1.04 8.90 10.76
C GLU A 11 -0.70 7.90 9.65
N ASP A 12 0.32 7.08 9.83
CA ASP A 12 0.70 6.02 8.90
C ASP A 12 -0.44 5.00 8.70
N THR A 13 -1.15 4.67 9.79
CA THR A 13 -2.32 3.78 9.73
C THR A 13 -3.46 4.42 8.94
N ARG A 14 -3.75 5.72 9.15
CA ARG A 14 -4.78 6.45 8.40
C ARG A 14 -4.44 6.51 6.91
N LEU A 15 -3.20 6.89 6.60
CA LEU A 15 -2.71 6.97 5.22
C LEU A 15 -2.78 5.61 4.52
N ALA A 16 -2.39 4.52 5.20
CA ALA A 16 -2.49 3.18 4.65
C ALA A 16 -3.94 2.79 4.32
N VAL A 17 -4.90 3.13 5.19
CA VAL A 17 -6.33 2.86 4.97
C VAL A 17 -6.85 3.61 3.74
N GLU A 18 -6.51 4.89 3.60
CA GLU A 18 -6.92 5.70 2.44
C GLU A 18 -6.34 5.14 1.14
N LEU A 19 -5.03 4.87 1.11
CA LEU A 19 -4.36 4.33 -0.06
C LEU A 19 -4.95 2.97 -0.47
N ILE A 20 -5.17 2.06 0.48
CA ILE A 20 -5.80 0.75 0.20
C ILE A 20 -7.20 0.93 -0.39
N SER A 21 -7.98 1.89 0.14
CA SER A 21 -9.32 2.18 -0.34
C SER A 21 -9.32 2.72 -1.78
N LEU A 22 -8.29 3.48 -2.15
CA LEU A 22 -8.04 3.96 -3.51
C LEU A 22 -7.47 2.88 -4.46
N GLY A 23 -7.24 1.66 -3.98
CA GLY A 23 -6.70 0.56 -4.78
C GLY A 23 -5.17 0.55 -4.86
N ALA A 24 -4.48 1.21 -3.92
CA ALA A 24 -3.03 1.11 -3.81
C ALA A 24 -2.58 -0.35 -3.66
N ARG A 25 -1.45 -0.65 -4.29
CA ARG A 25 -0.81 -1.96 -4.21
C ARG A 25 0.14 -2.03 -3.02
N MET A 26 0.44 -3.25 -2.58
CA MET A 26 1.30 -3.48 -1.42
C MET A 26 2.67 -2.83 -1.56
N GLN A 27 3.26 -2.84 -2.76
CA GLN A 27 4.55 -2.21 -3.01
C GLN A 27 4.53 -0.70 -2.79
N LEU A 28 3.44 -0.01 -3.15
CA LEU A 28 3.31 1.42 -2.88
C LEU A 28 3.20 1.68 -1.38
N LEU A 29 2.43 0.85 -0.66
CA LEU A 29 2.29 0.97 0.80
C LEU A 29 3.64 0.79 1.50
N GLU A 30 4.45 -0.19 1.10
CA GLU A 30 5.79 -0.43 1.66
C GLU A 30 6.75 0.77 1.52
N HIS A 31 6.52 1.64 0.54
CA HIS A 31 7.30 2.87 0.36
C HIS A 31 6.66 4.11 0.98
N ALA A 32 5.34 4.13 1.15
CA ALA A 32 4.59 5.33 1.55
C ALA A 32 4.33 5.43 3.07
N VAL A 33 4.35 4.31 3.80
CA VAL A 33 4.06 4.28 5.24
C VAL A 33 5.13 3.53 6.04
N GLY A 34 5.35 3.92 7.31
CA GLY A 34 6.31 3.29 8.22
C GLY A 34 5.80 2.03 8.94
N LEU A 35 4.72 1.41 8.45
CA LEU A 35 4.10 0.24 9.09
C LEU A 35 4.83 -1.06 8.74
N SER A 36 4.77 -2.03 9.65
CA SER A 36 5.27 -3.37 9.35
C SER A 36 4.43 -4.04 8.24
N ARG A 37 5.10 -4.86 7.41
CA ARG A 37 4.45 -5.62 6.33
C ARG A 37 3.28 -6.49 6.83
N GLY A 38 3.40 -7.05 8.03
CA GLY A 38 2.32 -7.82 8.67
C GLY A 38 1.08 -6.98 8.96
N LYS A 39 1.27 -5.75 9.49
CA LYS A 39 0.18 -4.81 9.77
C LYS A 39 -0.49 -4.33 8.49
N MET A 40 0.29 -3.99 7.45
CA MET A 40 -0.25 -3.63 6.13
C MET A 40 -1.05 -4.77 5.48
N THR A 41 -0.53 -6.01 5.54
CA THR A 41 -1.23 -7.18 4.99
C THR A 41 -2.55 -7.46 5.72
N ARG A 42 -2.58 -7.25 7.04
CA ARG A 42 -3.79 -7.37 7.84
C ARG A 42 -4.82 -6.29 7.46
N LEU A 43 -4.42 -5.02 7.44
CA LEU A 43 -5.29 -3.90 7.02
C LEU A 43 -5.86 -4.11 5.62
N TYR A 44 -5.03 -4.58 4.68
CA TYR A 44 -5.47 -4.88 3.32
C TYR A 44 -6.57 -5.94 3.29
N ARG A 45 -6.41 -7.03 4.05
CA ARG A 45 -7.42 -8.09 4.15
C ARG A 45 -8.70 -7.60 4.82
N GLU A 46 -8.58 -6.79 5.87
CA GLU A 46 -9.73 -6.23 6.59
C GLU A 46 -10.57 -5.31 5.68
N LEU A 47 -9.93 -4.49 4.83
CA LEU A 47 -10.61 -3.56 3.94
C LEU A 47 -11.10 -4.18 2.62
N ARG A 48 -10.31 -5.08 2.01
CA ARG A 48 -10.60 -5.63 0.67
C ARG A 48 -11.17 -7.04 0.70
N GLY A 49 -11.21 -7.70 1.85
CA GLY A 49 -11.70 -9.08 2.01
C GLY A 49 -10.81 -10.16 1.38
N MET A 50 -9.71 -9.77 0.74
CA MET A 50 -8.79 -10.67 0.05
C MET A 50 -7.34 -10.30 0.38
N PRO A 51 -6.39 -11.25 0.30
CA PRO A 51 -4.97 -10.91 0.44
C PRO A 51 -4.54 -9.98 -0.69
N PRO A 52 -3.52 -9.12 -0.45
CA PRO A 52 -2.93 -8.32 -1.51
C PRO A 52 -2.43 -9.23 -2.65
N PRO A 53 -2.57 -8.81 -3.92
CA PRO A 53 -2.13 -9.61 -5.06
C PRO A 53 -0.65 -9.95 -4.93
N LYS A 54 -0.33 -11.24 -5.08
CA LYS A 54 1.03 -11.75 -5.03
C LYS A 54 1.67 -11.59 -6.41
N GLY A 55 2.80 -10.90 -6.46
CA GLY A 55 3.55 -10.67 -7.70
C GLY A 55 4.13 -9.27 -7.72
N MET A 56 5.31 -9.11 -8.31
CA MET A 56 5.81 -7.79 -8.66
C MET A 56 4.94 -7.26 -9.80
N LEU A 57 4.50 -6.00 -9.70
CA LEU A 57 4.17 -5.24 -10.88
C LEU A 57 5.34 -5.39 -11.87
N PRO A 58 5.10 -5.59 -13.17
CA PRO A 58 6.10 -5.22 -14.15
C PRO A 58 6.22 -3.70 -14.06
N PHE A 59 7.12 -3.22 -13.20
CA PHE A 59 7.59 -1.84 -13.20
C PHE A 59 8.53 -1.59 -14.39
N SER A 60 8.53 -2.44 -15.40
CA SER A 60 9.21 -2.16 -16.65
C SER A 60 8.39 -1.13 -17.42
N SER A 61 9.10 -0.17 -18.03
CA SER A 61 8.55 0.76 -19.02
C SER A 61 7.71 0.03 -20.08
N ASP A 62 8.03 -1.22 -20.38
CA ASP A 62 7.35 -2.06 -21.36
C ASP A 62 5.86 -2.30 -21.03
N TRP A 63 5.45 -2.29 -19.75
CA TRP A 63 4.03 -2.38 -19.38
C TRP A 63 3.23 -1.13 -19.78
N PHE A 64 3.86 0.05 -19.74
CA PHE A 64 3.26 1.30 -20.21
C PHE A 64 3.29 1.43 -21.73
N MET A 65 4.28 0.84 -22.40
CA MET A 65 4.42 0.90 -23.86
C MET A 65 3.40 0.06 -24.62
N ASN A 66 2.65 -0.83 -23.95
CA ASN A 66 1.54 -1.58 -24.56
C ASN A 66 0.23 -0.78 -24.63
N TRP A 67 0.20 0.48 -24.17
CA TRP A 67 -0.95 1.37 -24.35
C TRP A 67 -1.04 1.78 -25.83
N GLU A 68 -1.86 1.08 -26.63
CA GLU A 68 -2.23 1.50 -27.98
C GLU A 68 -2.89 2.89 -27.96
N HIS A 69 -2.70 3.66 -29.04
CA HIS A 69 -3.13 5.06 -29.18
C HIS A 69 -4.59 5.28 -28.73
N ASN A 70 -4.78 6.29 -27.88
CA ASN A 70 -6.07 6.83 -27.47
C ASN A 70 -6.86 7.37 -28.66
#